data_AF-A0A252B8Q8-F1
#
_entry.id   AF-A0A252B8Q8-F1
#
_cell.length_a   1.000
_cell.length_b   1.000
_cell.length_c   1.000
_cell.angle_alpha   90.00
_cell.angle_beta   90.00
_cell.angle_gamma   90.00
#
_symmetry.space_group_name_H-M   'P 1'
#
loop_
_entity.id
_entity.type
_entity.pdbx_description
1 polymer ?
#
loop_
_entity_poly.entity_id
_entity_poly.type
_entity_poly.pdbx_seq_one_letter_code
_entity_poly.pdbx_strand_id
1 'polypeptide(L)'
;MWNDPYLETCCRSALHRLYLAGAYGRPCGLMDGPCLERLERMGLAERTAQSRFVATDAGLARHAQEVLRQQGKTAPNSSSRS
;
A
#
# COMPACT_ATOMS: atom_id res chain seq x y z
N MET A 1 -2.79 21.99 -0.12
CA MET A 1 -2.94 20.95 -1.17
C MET A 1 -1.63 20.18 -1.21
N TRP A 2 -1.62 18.90 -0.83
CA TRP A 2 -0.39 18.11 -0.77
C TRP A 2 -0.52 16.95 -1.76
N ASN A 3 0.15 17.09 -2.92
CA ASN A 3 0.43 16.01 -3.85
C ASN A 3 1.71 15.32 -3.37
N ASP A 4 1.65 14.56 -2.29
CA ASP A 4 2.81 13.70 -1.96
C ASP A 4 2.69 12.41 -2.78
N PRO A 5 3.63 12.14 -3.71
CA PRO A 5 3.63 10.89 -4.47
C PRO A 5 4.03 9.67 -3.62
N TYR A 6 4.43 9.89 -2.36
CA TYR A 6 4.90 8.84 -1.45
C TYR A 6 3.85 8.49 -0.40
N LEU A 7 3.62 7.19 -0.24
CA LEU A 7 2.84 6.68 0.88
C LEU A 7 3.65 6.86 2.17
N GLU A 8 3.11 7.59 3.14
CA GLU A 8 3.72 7.69 4.47
C GLU A 8 3.93 6.28 5.07
N THR A 9 4.97 6.11 5.90
CA THR A 9 5.31 4.81 6.53
C THR A 9 4.13 4.16 7.26
N CYS A 10 3.26 4.98 7.87
CA CYS A 10 2.03 4.54 8.53
C CYS A 10 1.01 3.97 7.53
N CYS A 11 0.87 4.59 6.35
CA CYS A 11 -0.01 4.14 5.28
C CYS A 11 0.53 2.88 4.60
N ARG A 12 1.85 2.73 4.42
CA ARG A 12 2.44 1.46 3.94
C ARG A 12 2.13 0.31 4.90
N SER A 13 2.27 0.56 6.20
CA SER A 13 1.99 -0.44 7.23
C SER A 13 0.52 -0.84 7.23
N ALA A 14 -0.39 0.12 7.06
CA ALA A 14 -1.82 -0.14 6.94
C ALA A 14 -2.15 -0.95 5.67
N LEU A 15 -1.54 -0.59 4.53
CA LEU A 15 -1.71 -1.30 3.26
C LEU A 15 -1.18 -2.74 3.34
N HIS A 16 -0.07 -2.97 4.04
CA HIS A 16 0.44 -4.32 4.30
C HIS A 16 -0.51 -5.16 5.15
N ARG A 17 -1.09 -4.56 6.21
CA ARG A 17 -2.10 -5.25 7.02
C ARG A 17 -3.37 -5.58 6.24
N LEU A 18 -3.79 -4.69 5.34
CA LEU A 18 -4.89 -4.90 4.40
C LEU A 18 -4.62 -6.10 3.47
N TYR A 19 -3.43 -6.16 2.89
CA TYR A 19 -2.98 -7.29 2.08
C TYR A 19 -3.06 -8.61 2.86
N LEU A 20 -2.57 -8.65 4.10
CA LEU A 20 -2.63 -9.85 4.95
C LEU A 20 -4.07 -10.26 5.33
N ALA A 21 -4.99 -9.29 5.44
CA ALA A 21 -6.39 -9.56 5.75
C ALA A 21 -7.16 -10.18 4.56
N GLY A 22 -6.67 -9.99 3.33
CA GLY A 22 -7.28 -10.53 2.11
C GLY A 22 -8.76 -10.17 1.99
N ALA A 23 -9.56 -11.12 1.50
CA ALA A 23 -11.00 -10.94 1.28
C ALA A 23 -11.83 -10.75 2.55
N TYR A 24 -11.30 -11.14 3.73
CA TYR A 24 -11.98 -10.92 5.01
C TYR A 24 -11.99 -9.44 5.41
N GLY A 25 -11.04 -8.66 4.87
CA GLY A 25 -10.90 -7.24 5.10
C GLY A 25 -10.56 -6.87 6.54
N ARG A 26 -10.21 -5.61 6.75
CA ARG A 26 -9.90 -5.04 8.06
C ARG A 26 -11.07 -4.25 8.60
N PRO A 27 -11.55 -4.48 9.84
CA PRO A 27 -12.68 -3.73 10.38
C PRO A 27 -12.30 -2.26 10.64
N CYS A 28 -13.28 -1.38 10.50
CA CYS A 28 -13.15 0.03 10.87
C CYS A 28 -12.96 0.19 12.40
N GLY A 29 -12.47 1.35 12.83
CA GLY A 29 -12.32 1.69 14.26
C GLY A 29 -11.03 1.18 14.90
N LEU A 30 -10.12 0.61 14.12
CA LEU A 30 -8.76 0.30 14.57
C LEU A 30 -7.87 1.54 14.50
N MET A 31 -6.72 1.50 15.18
CA MET A 31 -5.77 2.63 15.27
C MET A 31 -5.28 3.15 13.91
N ASP A 32 -5.35 2.34 12.84
CA ASP A 32 -5.03 2.77 11.48
C ASP A 32 -6.24 3.22 10.65
N GLY A 33 -7.41 3.40 11.26
CA GLY A 33 -8.59 4.00 10.65
C GLY A 33 -8.29 5.22 9.76
N PRO A 34 -7.61 6.28 10.25
CA PRO A 34 -7.29 7.44 9.42
C PRO A 34 -6.38 7.11 8.22
N CYS A 35 -5.51 6.09 8.34
CA CYS A 35 -4.69 5.62 7.21
C CYS A 35 -5.54 4.83 6.21
N LEU A 36 -6.46 3.97 6.66
CA LEU A 36 -7.37 3.21 5.80
C LEU A 36 -8.29 4.14 5.01
N GLU A 37 -8.82 5.19 5.64
CA GLU A 37 -9.63 6.21 4.97
C GLU A 37 -8.83 7.02 3.96
N ARG A 38 -7.55 7.27 4.21
CA ARG A 38 -6.66 7.91 3.23
C ARG A 38 -6.41 6.99 2.04
N LEU A 39 -6.14 5.70 2.27
CA LEU A 39 -5.98 4.71 1.21
C LEU A 39 -7.25 4.58 0.37
N GLU A 40 -8.43 4.65 0.99
CA GLU A 40 -9.72 4.64 0.29
C GLU A 40 -9.91 5.88 -0.59
N ARG A 41 -9.61 7.08 -0.08
CA ARG A 41 -9.61 8.31 -0.90
C ARG A 41 -8.62 8.28 -2.07
N MET A 42 -7.56 7.48 -1.96
CA MET A 42 -6.57 7.26 -3.02
C MET A 42 -6.96 6.13 -3.99
N GLY A 43 -8.08 5.43 -3.77
CA GLY A 43 -8.50 4.27 -4.56
C GLY A 43 -7.69 3.00 -4.33
N LEU A 44 -6.88 2.94 -3.26
CA LEU A 44 -6.04 1.79 -2.89
C LEU A 44 -6.74 0.81 -1.93
N ALA A 45 -7.83 1.24 -1.33
CA ALA A 45 -8.71 0.40 -0.52
C ALA A 45 -10.16 0.73 -0.85
N GLU A 46 -11.07 -0.21 -0.64
CA GLU A 46 -12.51 0.04 -0.68
C GLU A 46 -13.15 -0.35 0.64
N ARG A 47 -14.24 0.33 0.99
CA ARG A 47 -15.05 0.00 2.17
C ARG A 47 -16.21 -0.89 1.75
N THR A 48 -16.24 -2.10 2.29
CA THR A 48 -17.33 -3.06 2.12
C THR A 48 -18.55 -2.67 2.96
N ALA A 49 -19.72 -3.22 2.61
CA ALA A 49 -20.99 -3.01 3.33
C ALA A 49 -20.95 -3.40 4.83
N GLN A 50 -19.94 -4.16 5.26
CA GLN A 50 -19.76 -4.59 6.66
C GLN A 50 -18.82 -3.66 7.45
N SER A 51 -18.59 -2.43 6.97
CA SER A 51 -17.63 -1.49 7.55
C SER A 51 -16.21 -2.05 7.66
N ARG A 52 -15.82 -2.88 6.68
CA ARG A 52 -14.47 -3.43 6.55
C ARG A 52 -13.80 -2.85 5.32
N PHE A 53 -12.50 -2.62 5.40
CA PHE A 53 -11.67 -2.22 4.29
C PHE A 53 -11.05 -3.44 3.62
N VAL A 54 -11.10 -3.50 2.30
CA VAL A 54 -10.37 -4.49 1.49
C VAL A 54 -9.45 -3.76 0.52
N ALA A 55 -8.33 -4.39 0.16
CA ALA A 55 -7.39 -3.80 -0.80
C ALA A 55 -7.98 -3.91 -2.21
N THR A 56 -7.96 -2.82 -2.96
CA THR A 56 -8.30 -2.83 -4.39
C THR A 56 -7.13 -3.40 -5.19
N ASP A 57 -7.35 -3.71 -6.46
CA ASP A 57 -6.27 -4.13 -7.37
C ASP A 57 -5.12 -3.09 -7.42
N ALA A 58 -5.47 -1.80 -7.47
CA ALA A 58 -4.51 -0.70 -7.39
C ALA A 58 -3.75 -0.69 -6.06
N GLY A 59 -4.44 -0.99 -4.94
CA GLY A 59 -3.83 -1.15 -3.63
C GLY A 59 -2.83 -2.29 -3.56
N LEU A 60 -3.17 -3.44 -4.16
CA LEU A 60 -2.28 -4.60 -4.26
C LEU A 60 -1.06 -4.30 -5.13
N ALA A 61 -1.23 -3.62 -6.26
CA ALA A 61 -0.13 -3.19 -7.11
C ALA A 61 0.81 -2.21 -6.38
N ARG A 62 0.26 -1.22 -5.66
CA ARG A 62 1.05 -0.28 -4.85
C ARG A 62 1.73 -0.98 -3.68
N HIS A 63 1.07 -1.95 -3.04
CA HIS A 63 1.70 -2.78 -2.01
C HIS A 63 2.90 -3.54 -2.58
N ALA A 64 2.78 -4.13 -3.76
CA ALA A 64 3.90 -4.84 -4.38
C ALA A 64 5.09 -3.91 -4.69
N GLN A 65 4.83 -2.68 -5.13
CA GLN A 65 5.86 -1.67 -5.39
C GLN A 65 6.53 -1.16 -4.11
N GLU A 66 5.74 -0.88 -3.08
CA GLU A 66 6.18 -0.13 -1.90
C GLU A 66 6.60 -1.01 -0.72
N VAL A 67 6.00 -2.20 -0.59
CA VAL A 67 6.17 -3.11 0.55
C VAL A 67 6.95 -4.35 0.15
N LEU A 68 6.60 -4.99 -0.97
CA LEU A 68 7.34 -6.16 -1.43
C LEU A 68 8.67 -5.81 -2.08
N ARG A 69 8.85 -4.53 -2.48
CA ARG A 69 10.03 -3.98 -3.17
C ARG A 69 10.85 -5.09 -3.81
N GLN A 70 10.50 -5.44 -5.05
CA GLN A 70 11.51 -5.93 -5.98
C GLN A 70 12.65 -4.94 -5.88
N GLN A 71 13.68 -5.39 -5.17
CA GLN A 71 15.01 -4.90 -5.20
C GLN A 71 15.39 -4.79 -6.68
N GLY A 72 15.09 -3.62 -7.26
CA GLY A 72 15.98 -2.97 -8.18
C GLY A 72 17.29 -2.77 -7.43
N LYS A 73 18.03 -3.88 -7.27
CA LYS A 73 19.46 -3.85 -7.49
C LYS A 73 19.59 -3.14 -8.82
N THR A 74 19.89 -1.85 -8.76
CA THR A 74 20.70 -1.21 -9.77
C THR A 74 21.80 -2.22 -10.07
N ALA A 75 21.73 -2.88 -11.23
CA ALA A 75 22.81 -3.71 -11.69
C ALA A 75 24.09 -2.86 -11.57
N PRO A 76 25.19 -3.36 -10.97
CA PRO A 76 26.42 -2.61 -11.00
C PRO A 76 26.79 -2.41 -12.46
N ASN A 77 26.80 -1.14 -12.87
CA ASN A 77 27.24 -0.70 -14.18
C ASN A 77 28.60 -1.36 -14.46
N SER A 78 28.59 -2.41 -15.29
CA SER A 78 29.81 -3.08 -15.75
C SER A 78 30.40 -2.21 -16.85
N SER A 79 30.99 -1.09 -16.45
CA SER A 79 31.81 -0.28 -17.35
C SER A 79 33.16 -0.97 -17.51
N SER A 80 33.21 -1.85 -18.51
CA SER A 80 34.42 -2.32 -19.16
C SER A 80 35.19 -1.16 -19.82
N ARG A 81 36.52 -1.12 -19.58
CA ARG A 81 37.63 -0.71 -20.47
C ARG A 81 38.93 -0.67 -19.64
N SER A 82 39.86 -1.61 -19.84
CA SER A 82 40.89 -1.67 -20.90
C SER A 82 41.97 -0.62 -20.73
#